data_AF-A0A7S6M4X7-F1
#
_entry.id   AF-A0A7S6M4X7-F1
#
_cell.length_a   1.000
_cell.length_b   1.000
_cell.length_c   1.000
_cell.angle_alpha   90.00
_cell.angle_beta   90.00
_cell.angle_gamma   90.00
#
_symmetry.space_group_name_H-M   'P 1'
#
loop_
_entity.id
_entity.type
_entity.pdbx_description
1 polymer ?
#
loop_
_entity_poly.entity_id
_entity_poly.type
_entity_poly.pdbx_seq_one_letter_code
_entity_poly.pdbx_strand_id
1 'polypeptide(L)'
;MRAYYLTLFWTGAAIAACALAYVLEKYVIRDALGWITAVEYRLFKNPAELPMRIFGVPHFLIGTAFLLTSRRMRGTGSWARLICLAAAGVGLCVLFERFGFDPAYPGEFNPIALLLFYFYFLIHGFRDEAFFYKSYGDMPADAQRDHERIMGILQALMLGLLIALLLPAYLLYGEFYPKFKHPALSAMFPADWPYAMRFLSTVGPMALIAVYALWRISRKFEDGLAGLWRVHRPILTVFLISTGIILVALASGPWTFNFVVLMHFVGWYLFGRYSLGRRPAPAAVRPWTWNWMRGTKTGFTVLHLGLAAVIVGLLALSTYAFGKQDVIDLVIGSKAFFYWTIMHVTLSFFPR
;
A
#
# COMPACT_ATOMS: atom_id res chain seq x y z
N MET A 1 -6.69 -18.46 -3.14
CA MET A 1 -6.79 -18.47 -1.64
C MET A 1 -5.49 -18.82 -0.92
N ARG A 2 -4.76 -19.90 -1.27
CA ARG A 2 -3.50 -20.26 -0.58
C ARG A 2 -2.47 -19.12 -0.52
N ALA A 3 -2.28 -18.39 -1.62
CA ALA A 3 -1.37 -17.24 -1.67
C ALA A 3 -1.75 -16.14 -0.66
N TYR A 4 -3.04 -15.83 -0.57
CA TYR A 4 -3.55 -14.82 0.36
C TYR A 4 -3.29 -15.17 1.84
N TYR A 5 -3.55 -16.42 2.24
CA TYR A 5 -3.23 -16.86 3.61
C TYR A 5 -1.75 -16.82 3.92
N LEU A 6 -0.89 -17.16 2.96
CA LEU A 6 0.56 -17.02 3.11
C LEU A 6 0.95 -15.55 3.29
N THR A 7 0.36 -14.64 2.52
CA THR A 7 0.60 -13.20 2.68
C THR A 7 0.23 -12.76 4.08
N LEU A 8 -0.99 -13.06 4.56
CA LEU A 8 -1.44 -12.72 5.91
C LEU A 8 -0.51 -13.29 6.99
N PHE A 9 -0.14 -14.56 6.86
CA PHE A 9 0.76 -15.22 7.82
C PHE A 9 2.11 -14.51 7.90
N TRP A 10 2.76 -14.24 6.75
CA TRP A 10 4.07 -13.60 6.73
C TRP A 10 4.02 -12.13 7.16
N THR A 11 2.94 -11.42 6.86
CA THR A 11 2.70 -10.07 7.37
C THR A 11 2.56 -10.07 8.89
N GLY A 12 1.71 -10.95 9.44
CA GLY A 12 1.55 -11.11 10.88
C GLY A 12 2.84 -11.51 11.58
N ALA A 13 3.61 -12.43 11.00
CA ALA A 13 4.89 -12.88 11.52
C ALA A 13 5.93 -11.74 11.57
N ALA A 14 6.00 -10.90 10.53
CA ALA A 14 6.90 -9.74 10.50
C ALA A 14 6.54 -8.70 11.58
N ILE A 15 5.25 -8.43 11.77
CA ILE A 15 4.77 -7.53 12.83
C ILE A 15 5.04 -8.12 14.21
N ALA A 16 4.76 -9.40 14.41
CA ALA A 16 5.01 -10.10 15.68
C ALA A 16 6.51 -10.08 16.05
N ALA A 17 7.40 -10.30 15.08
CA ALA A 17 8.85 -10.19 15.29
C ALA A 17 9.26 -8.77 15.73
N CYS A 18 8.72 -7.73 15.07
CA CYS A 18 8.98 -6.33 15.45
C CYS A 18 8.36 -5.97 16.80
N ALA A 19 7.23 -6.58 17.18
CA ALA A 19 6.59 -6.39 18.47
C ALA A 19 7.42 -7.04 19.59
N LEU A 20 7.96 -8.24 19.34
CA LEU A 20 8.88 -8.89 20.28
C LEU A 20 10.15 -8.05 20.46
N ALA A 21 10.72 -7.53 19.37
CA ALA A 21 11.86 -6.62 19.42
C ALA A 21 11.53 -5.29 20.13
N TYR A 22 10.32 -4.75 19.97
CA TYR A 22 9.83 -3.60 20.75
C TYR A 22 9.88 -3.88 22.26
N VAL A 23 9.39 -5.05 22.68
CA VAL A 23 9.36 -5.45 24.09
C VAL A 23 10.78 -5.60 24.62
N LEU A 24 11.66 -6.27 23.88
CA LEU A 24 13.07 -6.41 24.26
C LEU A 24 13.79 -5.06 24.34
N GLU A 25 13.63 -4.20 23.34
CA GLU A 25 14.25 -2.87 23.33
C GLU A 25 13.76 -2.01 24.51
N LYS A 26 12.46 -2.02 24.78
CA LYS A 26 11.87 -1.18 25.82
C LYS A 26 12.21 -1.67 27.23
N TYR A 27 11.99 -2.95 27.51
CA TYR A 27 12.04 -3.46 28.89
C TYR A 27 13.40 -4.03 29.26
N VAL A 28 14.14 -4.60 28.31
CA VAL A 28 15.48 -5.15 28.59
C VAL A 28 16.54 -4.09 28.32
N ILE A 29 16.63 -3.58 27.09
CA ILE A 29 17.73 -2.70 26.70
C ILE A 29 17.64 -1.32 27.39
N ARG A 30 16.46 -0.70 27.39
CA ARG A 30 16.25 0.59 28.06
C ARG A 30 16.08 0.45 29.57
N ASP A 31 15.05 -0.27 30.02
CA ASP A 31 14.65 -0.21 31.44
C ASP A 31 15.59 -1.01 32.36
N ALA A 32 16.07 -2.19 31.94
CA ALA A 32 16.95 -3.03 32.76
C ALA A 32 18.44 -2.73 32.59
N LEU A 33 18.90 -2.52 31.35
CA LEU A 33 20.32 -2.30 31.04
C LEU A 33 20.72 -0.83 30.99
N GLY A 34 19.77 0.10 30.83
CA GLY A 34 20.06 1.54 30.74
C GLY A 34 20.86 1.95 29.50
N TRP A 35 20.97 1.10 28.48
CA TRP A 35 21.82 1.34 27.30
C TRP A 35 21.25 2.40 26.36
N ILE A 36 19.93 2.57 26.35
CA ILE A 36 19.24 3.60 25.58
C ILE A 36 18.44 4.43 26.57
N THR A 37 18.79 5.71 26.75
CA THR A 37 18.12 6.57 27.74
C THR A 37 17.01 7.42 27.12
N ALA A 38 17.17 7.87 25.88
CA ALA A 38 16.23 8.76 25.22
C ALA A 38 15.36 8.05 24.15
N VAL A 39 14.14 8.56 23.98
CA VAL A 39 13.11 7.90 23.15
C VAL A 39 13.47 7.98 21.67
N GLU A 40 14.15 9.02 21.20
CA GLU A 40 14.63 9.19 19.83
C GLU A 40 15.49 8.01 19.34
N TYR A 41 16.29 7.41 20.22
CA TYR A 41 17.18 6.27 19.93
C TYR A 41 16.47 4.91 19.95
N ARG A 42 15.12 4.88 19.92
CA ARG A 42 14.35 3.64 19.81
C ARG A 42 14.00 3.33 18.37
N LEU A 43 14.41 2.15 17.90
CA LEU A 43 14.14 1.67 16.55
C LEU A 43 12.74 1.09 16.46
N PHE A 44 12.35 0.26 17.42
CA PHE A 44 11.08 -0.43 17.45
C PHE A 44 10.07 0.41 18.22
N LYS A 45 9.55 1.48 17.60
CA LYS A 45 8.46 2.31 18.18
C LYS A 45 7.07 1.85 17.75
N ASN A 46 6.94 1.47 16.48
CA ASN A 46 5.70 1.03 15.88
C ASN A 46 5.93 -0.32 15.16
N PRO A 47 5.51 -1.43 15.78
CA PRO A 47 5.70 -2.77 15.23
C PRO A 47 5.05 -3.03 13.86
N ALA A 48 4.08 -2.21 13.43
CA ALA A 48 3.46 -2.32 12.11
C ALA A 48 4.18 -1.47 11.05
N GLU A 49 4.71 -0.31 11.42
CA GLU A 49 5.37 0.63 10.51
C GLU A 49 6.80 0.20 10.15
N LEU A 50 7.58 -0.27 11.14
CA LEU A 50 8.96 -0.66 10.91
C LEU A 50 9.10 -1.78 9.85
N PRO A 51 8.37 -2.91 9.94
CA PRO A 51 8.44 -3.93 8.90
C PRO A 51 7.94 -3.42 7.55
N MET A 52 6.91 -2.55 7.54
CA MET A 52 6.45 -1.89 6.31
C MET A 52 7.60 -1.15 5.60
N ARG A 53 8.46 -0.42 6.33
CA ARG A 53 9.64 0.25 5.75
C ARG A 53 10.72 -0.74 5.30
N ILE A 54 11.01 -1.75 6.13
CA ILE A 54 12.01 -2.79 5.84
C ILE A 54 11.67 -3.54 4.54
N PHE A 55 10.40 -3.84 4.30
CA PHE A 55 9.96 -4.54 3.08
C PHE A 55 9.61 -3.59 1.92
N GLY A 56 9.11 -2.38 2.23
CA GLY A 56 8.69 -1.41 1.23
C GLY A 56 9.84 -0.83 0.42
N VAL A 57 10.95 -0.45 1.07
CA VAL A 57 12.11 0.12 0.35
C VAL A 57 12.70 -0.89 -0.66
N PRO A 58 12.98 -2.16 -0.31
CA PRO A 58 13.37 -3.16 -1.29
C PRO A 58 12.36 -3.36 -2.42
N HIS A 59 11.06 -3.38 -2.11
CA HIS A 59 9.99 -3.46 -3.10
C HIS A 59 10.07 -2.30 -4.12
N PHE A 60 10.25 -1.06 -3.66
CA PHE A 60 10.38 0.11 -4.52
C PHE A 60 11.65 0.05 -5.39
N LEU A 61 12.80 -0.24 -4.79
CA LEU A 61 14.09 -0.29 -5.48
C LEU A 61 14.11 -1.39 -6.54
N ILE A 62 13.66 -2.60 -6.19
CA ILE A 62 13.66 -3.75 -7.10
C ILE A 62 12.63 -3.55 -8.20
N GLY A 63 11.42 -3.08 -7.87
CA GLY A 63 10.40 -2.75 -8.87
C GLY A 63 10.91 -1.75 -9.90
N THR A 64 11.58 -0.69 -9.44
CA THR A 64 12.17 0.34 -10.30
C THR A 64 13.32 -0.22 -11.15
N ALA A 65 14.23 -0.97 -10.55
CA ALA A 65 15.35 -1.59 -11.27
C ALA A 65 14.87 -2.61 -12.33
N PHE A 66 13.80 -3.36 -12.04
CA PHE A 66 13.21 -4.29 -12.99
C PHE A 66 12.53 -3.56 -14.15
N LEU A 67 11.85 -2.44 -13.88
CA LEU A 67 11.27 -1.59 -14.90
C LEU A 67 12.37 -1.04 -15.83
N LEU A 68 13.39 -0.39 -15.27
CA LEU A 68 14.50 0.22 -16.01
C LEU A 68 15.30 -0.77 -16.84
N THR A 69 15.47 -2.00 -16.35
CA THR A 69 16.20 -3.06 -17.07
C THR A 69 15.30 -3.95 -17.92
N SER A 70 14.03 -3.59 -18.11
CA SER A 70 13.12 -4.35 -18.97
C SER A 70 13.44 -4.13 -20.45
N ARG A 71 13.17 -5.14 -21.30
CA ARG A 71 13.35 -4.99 -22.76
C ARG A 71 12.48 -3.87 -23.37
N ARG A 72 11.39 -3.52 -22.69
CA ARG A 72 10.46 -2.46 -23.11
C ARG A 72 11.04 -1.06 -22.95
N MET A 73 12.08 -0.88 -22.13
CA MET A 73 12.78 0.39 -21.95
C MET A 73 13.82 0.69 -23.05
N ARG A 74 13.91 -0.13 -24.11
CA ARG A 74 14.86 0.12 -25.20
C ARG A 74 14.43 1.26 -26.15
N GLY A 75 13.14 1.60 -26.19
CA GLY A 75 12.61 2.64 -27.07
C GLY A 75 12.62 4.03 -26.43
N THR A 76 12.88 5.06 -27.23
CA THR A 76 12.81 6.48 -26.81
C THR A 76 11.42 6.86 -26.27
N GLY A 77 10.35 6.36 -26.90
CA GLY A 77 8.98 6.59 -26.44
C GLY A 77 8.70 6.02 -25.04
N SER A 78 9.33 4.89 -24.68
CA SER A 78 9.24 4.33 -23.32
C SER A 78 9.94 5.22 -22.30
N TRP A 79 11.11 5.75 -22.63
CA TRP A 79 11.81 6.72 -21.79
C TRP A 79 11.02 8.02 -21.61
N ALA A 80 10.45 8.56 -22.69
CA ALA A 80 9.59 9.75 -22.60
C ALA A 80 8.42 9.53 -21.64
N ARG A 81 7.71 8.40 -21.75
CA ARG A 81 6.63 8.04 -20.82
C ARG A 81 7.12 7.91 -19.38
N LEU A 82 8.26 7.26 -19.17
CA LEU A 82 8.84 7.13 -17.83
C LEU A 82 9.20 8.49 -17.24
N ILE A 83 9.81 9.38 -18.02
CA ILE A 83 10.16 10.75 -17.61
C ILE A 83 8.89 11.54 -17.27
N CYS A 84 7.84 11.44 -18.09
CA CYS A 84 6.55 12.08 -17.80
C CYS A 84 5.94 11.57 -16.49
N LEU A 85 5.94 10.25 -16.24
CA LEU A 85 5.45 9.68 -15.00
C LEU A 85 6.33 10.06 -13.80
N ALA A 86 7.66 10.11 -13.96
CA ALA A 86 8.57 10.55 -12.92
C ALA A 86 8.34 12.03 -12.57
N ALA A 87 8.18 12.90 -13.58
CA ALA A 87 7.86 14.31 -13.40
C ALA A 87 6.51 14.49 -12.69
N ALA A 88 5.48 13.71 -13.07
CA ALA A 88 4.19 13.71 -12.38
C ALA A 88 4.34 13.26 -10.91
N GLY A 89 5.13 12.22 -10.64
CA GLY A 89 5.39 11.74 -9.28
C GLY A 89 6.11 12.78 -8.42
N VAL A 90 7.11 13.47 -8.99
CA VAL A 90 7.79 14.60 -8.33
C VAL A 90 6.81 15.73 -8.06
N GLY A 91 5.94 16.06 -9.02
CA GLY A 91 4.87 17.05 -8.82
C GLY A 91 3.95 16.69 -7.66
N LEU A 92 3.52 15.43 -7.58
CA LEU A 92 2.72 14.93 -6.46
C LEU A 92 3.48 14.97 -5.13
N CYS A 93 4.78 14.67 -5.12
CA CYS A 93 5.63 14.80 -3.94
C CYS A 93 5.73 16.26 -3.46
N VAL A 94 5.90 17.22 -4.37
CA VAL A 94 5.94 18.65 -4.04
C VAL A 94 4.58 19.13 -3.50
N LEU A 95 3.47 18.67 -4.09
CA LEU A 95 2.14 18.95 -3.55
C LEU A 95 1.95 18.35 -2.16
N PHE A 96 2.41 17.12 -1.95
CA PHE A 96 2.35 16.47 -0.64
C PHE A 96 3.26 17.16 0.38
N GLU A 97 4.44 17.63 0.01
CA GLU A 97 5.29 18.46 0.89
C GLU A 97 4.56 19.74 1.30
N ARG A 98 3.92 20.42 0.34
CA ARG A 98 3.30 21.73 0.57
C ARG A 98 1.99 21.66 1.36
N PHE A 99 1.20 20.61 1.14
CA PHE A 99 -0.16 20.49 1.70
C PHE A 99 -0.33 19.30 2.64
N GLY A 100 0.67 18.43 2.72
CA GLY A 100 0.63 17.20 3.50
C GLY A 100 1.01 17.38 4.95
N PHE A 101 1.64 18.49 5.33
CA PHE A 101 1.87 18.86 6.72
C PHE A 101 0.84 19.86 7.21
N ASP A 102 0.47 19.75 8.48
CA ASP A 102 -0.45 20.70 9.11
C ASP A 102 0.32 21.97 9.52
N PRO A 103 -0.01 23.16 8.97
CA PRO A 103 0.66 24.41 9.35
C PRO A 103 0.49 24.77 10.84
N ALA A 104 -0.60 24.31 11.47
CA ALA A 104 -0.88 24.58 12.87
C ALA A 104 -0.14 23.60 13.81
N TYR A 105 0.30 22.45 13.30
CA TYR A 105 0.99 21.41 14.09
C TYR A 105 2.28 20.96 13.38
N PRO A 106 3.38 21.71 13.55
CA PRO A 106 4.65 21.39 12.90
C PRO A 106 5.09 19.95 13.16
N GLY A 107 5.28 19.19 12.07
CA GLY A 107 5.69 17.79 12.13
C GLY A 107 4.55 16.78 12.14
N GLU A 108 3.30 17.20 12.27
CA GLU A 108 2.13 16.36 12.04
C GLU A 108 1.66 16.44 10.59
N PHE A 109 1.14 15.32 10.07
CA PHE A 109 0.56 15.31 8.74
C PHE A 109 -0.89 15.82 8.77
N ASN A 110 -1.26 16.57 7.74
CA ASN A 110 -2.63 16.91 7.42
C ASN A 110 -3.42 15.59 7.17
N PRO A 111 -4.51 15.32 7.91
CA PRO A 111 -5.27 14.08 7.76
C PRO A 111 -5.87 13.88 6.37
N ILE A 112 -6.28 14.96 5.71
CA ILE A 112 -6.84 14.90 4.35
C ILE A 112 -5.77 14.40 3.40
N ALA A 113 -4.55 14.94 3.51
CA ALA A 113 -3.44 14.51 2.67
C ALA A 113 -3.03 13.06 2.95
N LEU A 114 -2.95 12.63 4.22
CA LEU A 114 -2.71 11.24 4.57
C LEU A 114 -3.77 10.31 3.98
N LEU A 115 -5.04 10.73 4.03
CA LEU A 115 -6.12 9.91 3.55
C LEU A 115 -6.14 9.81 2.02
N LEU A 116 -5.87 10.92 1.31
CA LEU A 116 -5.62 10.91 -0.13
C LEU A 116 -4.44 10.02 -0.50
N PHE A 117 -3.36 10.06 0.29
CA PHE A 117 -2.20 9.17 0.12
C PHE A 117 -2.60 7.69 0.25
N TYR A 118 -3.33 7.33 1.30
CA TYR A 118 -3.79 5.94 1.48
C TYR A 118 -4.75 5.50 0.38
N PHE A 119 -5.60 6.38 -0.14
CA PHE A 119 -6.44 6.06 -1.29
C PHE A 119 -5.61 5.83 -2.55
N TYR A 120 -4.63 6.69 -2.80
CA TYR A 120 -3.70 6.52 -3.92
C TYR A 120 -2.99 5.16 -3.86
N PHE A 121 -2.56 4.76 -2.67
CA PHE A 121 -2.00 3.44 -2.41
C PHE A 121 -3.01 2.29 -2.61
N LEU A 122 -4.23 2.40 -2.10
CA LEU A 122 -5.25 1.35 -2.20
C LEU A 122 -5.65 1.07 -3.66
N ILE A 123 -5.77 2.11 -4.48
CA ILE A 123 -6.02 1.98 -5.92
C ILE A 123 -4.91 1.16 -6.58
N HIS A 124 -3.66 1.47 -6.25
CA HIS A 124 -2.50 0.73 -6.74
C HIS A 124 -2.50 -0.73 -6.26
N GLY A 125 -2.70 -0.95 -4.96
CA GLY A 125 -2.75 -2.27 -4.37
C GLY A 125 -3.82 -3.14 -5.02
N PHE A 126 -5.03 -2.60 -5.26
CA PHE A 126 -6.11 -3.31 -5.93
C PHE A 126 -5.76 -3.67 -7.39
N ARG A 127 -5.16 -2.74 -8.14
CA ARG A 127 -4.73 -3.01 -9.52
C ARG A 127 -3.67 -4.11 -9.58
N ASP A 128 -2.78 -4.15 -8.59
CA ASP A 128 -1.76 -5.19 -8.46
C ASP A 128 -2.38 -6.55 -8.13
N GLU A 129 -3.33 -6.60 -7.21
CA GLU A 129 -4.07 -7.83 -6.89
C GLU A 129 -4.91 -8.33 -8.08
N ALA A 130 -5.53 -7.44 -8.87
CA ALA A 130 -6.20 -7.82 -10.10
C ALA A 130 -5.23 -8.45 -11.12
N PHE A 131 -4.02 -7.89 -11.22
CA PHE A 131 -2.97 -8.46 -12.06
C PHE A 131 -2.46 -9.81 -11.52
N PHE A 132 -2.31 -9.96 -10.21
CA PHE A 132 -1.91 -11.21 -9.57
C PHE A 132 -2.97 -12.28 -9.79
N TYR A 133 -4.25 -11.97 -9.59
CA TYR A 133 -5.40 -12.83 -9.86
C TYR A 133 -5.36 -13.41 -11.28
N LYS A 134 -5.15 -12.55 -12.29
CA LYS A 134 -4.96 -13.00 -13.68
C LYS A 134 -3.72 -13.90 -13.84
N SER A 135 -2.61 -13.51 -13.25
CA SER A 135 -1.31 -14.19 -13.41
C SER A 135 -1.21 -15.53 -12.66
N TYR A 136 -1.97 -15.71 -11.57
CA TYR A 136 -2.08 -16.99 -10.87
C TYR A 136 -2.87 -18.03 -11.68
N GLY A 137 -3.63 -17.58 -12.69
CA GLY A 137 -4.58 -18.42 -13.42
C GLY A 137 -5.90 -18.62 -12.67
N ASP A 138 -6.16 -17.80 -11.64
CA ASP A 138 -7.42 -17.82 -10.89
C ASP A 138 -8.57 -17.20 -11.72
N MET A 139 -8.25 -16.49 -12.81
CA MET A 139 -9.21 -15.94 -13.76
C MET A 139 -9.60 -16.97 -14.83
N PRO A 140 -10.89 -17.27 -15.03
CA PRO A 140 -11.34 -18.12 -16.13
C PRO A 140 -10.97 -17.55 -17.51
N ALA A 141 -10.62 -18.43 -18.44
CA ALA A 141 -10.12 -18.05 -19.76
C ALA A 141 -11.18 -17.33 -20.62
N ASP A 142 -12.44 -17.75 -20.49
CA ASP A 142 -13.61 -17.16 -21.13
C ASP A 142 -13.96 -15.77 -20.57
N ALA A 143 -13.65 -15.53 -19.28
CA ALA A 143 -13.89 -14.24 -18.62
C ALA A 143 -12.89 -13.14 -19.01
N GLN A 144 -11.83 -13.44 -19.78
CA GLN A 144 -10.74 -12.49 -20.05
C GLN A 144 -11.20 -11.21 -20.76
N ARG A 145 -12.15 -11.30 -21.69
CA ARG A 145 -12.63 -10.13 -22.47
C ARG A 145 -13.37 -9.11 -21.61
N ASP A 146 -14.16 -9.58 -20.66
CA ASP A 146 -14.93 -8.73 -19.76
C ASP A 146 -14.15 -8.33 -18.51
N HIS A 147 -13.07 -9.05 -18.18
CA HIS A 147 -12.28 -8.84 -16.99
C HIS A 147 -11.77 -7.40 -16.85
N GLU A 148 -11.15 -6.84 -17.88
CA GLU A 148 -10.59 -5.49 -17.81
C GLU A 148 -11.67 -4.44 -17.51
N ARG A 149 -12.85 -4.59 -18.12
CA ARG A 149 -14.00 -3.73 -17.84
C ARG A 149 -14.52 -3.92 -16.42
N ILE A 150 -14.67 -5.16 -15.96
CA ILE A 150 -15.11 -5.45 -14.59
C ILE A 150 -14.12 -4.88 -13.58
N MET A 151 -12.81 -5.05 -13.79
CA MET A 151 -11.78 -4.48 -12.91
C MET A 151 -11.80 -2.96 -12.91
N GLY A 152 -11.98 -2.32 -14.08
CA GLY A 152 -12.14 -0.88 -14.17
C GLY A 152 -13.36 -0.38 -13.39
N ILE A 153 -14.49 -1.09 -13.50
CA ILE A 153 -15.70 -0.77 -12.73
C ILE A 153 -15.45 -0.96 -11.23
N LEU A 154 -14.90 -2.10 -10.80
CA LEU A 154 -14.61 -2.34 -9.38
C LEU A 154 -13.64 -1.29 -8.82
N GLN A 155 -12.60 -0.91 -9.57
CA GLN A 155 -11.68 0.14 -9.14
C GLN A 155 -12.38 1.51 -9.03
N ALA A 156 -13.27 1.85 -9.96
CA ALA A 156 -14.08 3.06 -9.90
C ALA A 156 -15.07 3.04 -8.73
N LEU A 157 -15.71 1.89 -8.46
CA LEU A 157 -16.59 1.70 -7.30
C LEU A 157 -15.81 1.83 -5.99
N MET A 158 -14.61 1.24 -5.91
CA MET A 158 -13.74 1.38 -4.75
C MET A 158 -13.44 2.86 -4.53
N LEU A 159 -12.95 3.57 -5.55
CA LEU A 159 -12.63 4.99 -5.47
C LEU A 159 -13.84 5.83 -5.04
N GLY A 160 -15.01 5.59 -5.64
CA GLY A 160 -16.24 6.28 -5.29
C GLY A 160 -16.62 6.04 -3.83
N LEU A 161 -16.60 4.78 -3.37
CA LEU A 161 -16.91 4.44 -1.97
C LEU A 161 -15.90 5.04 -1.00
N LEU A 162 -14.61 5.07 -1.35
CA LEU A 162 -13.55 5.70 -0.56
C LEU A 162 -13.81 7.20 -0.39
N ILE A 163 -14.12 7.91 -1.48
CA ILE A 163 -14.46 9.34 -1.45
C ILE A 163 -15.74 9.57 -0.64
N ALA A 164 -16.73 8.70 -0.79
CA ALA A 164 -17.98 8.80 -0.04
C ALA A 164 -17.78 8.58 1.47
N LEU A 165 -16.87 7.70 1.87
CA LEU A 165 -16.54 7.44 3.28
C LEU A 165 -15.61 8.50 3.89
N LEU A 166 -14.73 9.10 3.09
CA LEU A 166 -13.75 10.12 3.49
C LEU A 166 -14.41 11.26 4.25
N LEU A 167 -15.47 11.83 3.67
CA LEU A 167 -16.07 13.06 4.16
C LEU A 167 -16.73 12.90 5.55
N PRO A 168 -17.63 11.93 5.77
CA PRO A 168 -18.21 11.72 7.10
C PRO A 168 -17.15 11.23 8.11
N ALA A 169 -16.18 10.41 7.69
CA ALA A 169 -15.08 10.00 8.56
C ALA A 169 -14.28 11.20 9.11
N TYR A 170 -13.93 12.13 8.22
CA TYR A 170 -13.19 13.33 8.60
C TYR A 170 -14.00 14.20 9.58
N LEU A 171 -15.29 14.38 9.34
CA LEU A 171 -16.16 15.15 10.22
C LEU A 171 -16.26 14.53 11.62
N LEU A 172 -16.47 13.21 11.69
CA LEU A 172 -16.48 12.49 12.96
C LEU A 172 -15.16 12.67 13.71
N TYR A 173 -14.05 12.53 13.00
CA TYR A 173 -12.73 12.68 13.58
C TYR A 173 -12.49 14.11 14.08
N GLY A 174 -12.95 15.12 13.34
CA GLY A 174 -12.92 16.52 13.77
C GLY A 174 -13.78 16.79 15.01
N GLU A 175 -14.87 16.05 15.22
CA GLU A 175 -15.68 16.16 16.45
C GLU A 175 -14.90 15.67 17.69
N PHE A 176 -14.16 14.55 17.58
CA PHE A 176 -13.32 14.03 18.66
C PHE A 176 -12.03 14.82 18.85
N TYR A 177 -11.50 15.40 17.77
CA TYR A 177 -10.23 16.09 17.74
C TYR A 177 -10.41 17.45 17.06
N PRO A 178 -10.73 18.50 17.83
CA PRO A 178 -11.07 19.83 17.31
C PRO A 178 -10.03 20.40 16.33
N LYS A 179 -8.77 20.02 16.47
CA LYS A 179 -7.68 20.40 15.57
C LYS A 179 -7.89 19.96 14.11
N PHE A 180 -8.71 18.94 13.87
CA PHE A 180 -9.04 18.44 12.54
C PHE A 180 -10.40 18.94 12.05
N LYS A 181 -11.01 19.95 12.68
CA LYS A 181 -12.20 20.60 12.13
C LYS A 181 -11.81 21.56 11.01
N HIS A 182 -12.34 21.35 9.81
CA HIS A 182 -12.18 22.27 8.70
C HIS A 182 -13.48 23.03 8.43
N PRO A 183 -13.51 24.38 8.48
CA PRO A 183 -14.75 25.15 8.36
C PRO A 183 -15.55 24.85 7.10
N ALA A 184 -14.87 24.70 5.95
CA ALA A 184 -15.55 24.41 4.68
C ALA A 184 -16.22 23.02 4.67
N LEU A 185 -15.61 22.01 5.33
CA LEU A 185 -16.18 20.66 5.38
C LEU A 185 -17.31 20.60 6.41
N SER A 186 -17.18 21.30 7.53
CA SER A 186 -18.25 21.43 8.53
C SER A 186 -19.50 22.12 7.96
N ALA A 187 -19.33 23.06 7.02
CA ALA A 187 -20.43 23.73 6.34
C ALA A 187 -21.12 22.88 5.26
N MET A 188 -20.56 21.71 4.88
CA MET A 188 -21.18 20.85 3.86
C MET A 188 -22.46 20.16 4.34
N PHE A 189 -22.67 20.08 5.66
CA PHE A 189 -23.84 19.45 6.25
C PHE A 189 -24.51 20.41 7.24
N PRO A 190 -25.85 20.37 7.36
CA PRO A 190 -26.54 21.09 8.42
C PRO A 190 -26.02 20.67 9.81
N ALA A 191 -25.85 21.65 10.69
CA ALA A 191 -25.24 21.45 12.01
C ALA A 191 -26.08 20.51 12.90
N ASP A 192 -27.40 20.52 12.71
CA ASP A 192 -28.40 19.71 13.40
C ASP A 192 -28.52 18.28 12.86
N TRP A 193 -27.91 17.95 11.72
CA TRP A 193 -27.94 16.59 11.21
C TRP A 193 -27.18 15.63 12.12
N PRO A 194 -27.79 14.52 12.56
CA PRO A 194 -27.07 13.46 13.27
C PRO A 194 -26.04 12.83 12.33
N TYR A 195 -24.97 12.28 12.91
CA TYR A 195 -23.88 11.66 12.16
C TYR A 195 -24.37 10.63 11.12
N ALA A 196 -25.36 9.81 11.49
CA ALA A 196 -25.96 8.82 10.60
C ALA A 196 -26.53 9.44 9.32
N MET A 197 -27.15 10.63 9.39
CA MET A 197 -27.67 11.31 8.20
C MET A 197 -26.54 11.85 7.33
N ARG A 198 -25.50 12.46 7.91
CA ARG A 198 -24.31 12.92 7.17
C ARG A 198 -23.61 11.75 6.45
N PHE A 199 -23.46 10.63 7.15
CA PHE A 199 -22.92 9.40 6.59
C PHE A 199 -23.79 8.85 5.44
N LEU A 200 -25.11 8.71 5.65
CA LEU A 200 -26.01 8.20 4.62
C LEU A 200 -26.10 9.11 3.39
N SER A 201 -26.02 10.44 3.56
CA SER A 201 -26.07 11.39 2.44
C SER A 201 -24.86 11.30 1.51
N THR A 202 -23.73 10.78 1.98
CA THR A 202 -22.50 10.62 1.18
C THR A 202 -22.36 9.19 0.69
N VAL A 203 -22.50 8.22 1.60
CA VAL A 203 -22.29 6.79 1.30
C VAL A 203 -23.49 6.17 0.60
N GLY A 204 -24.72 6.59 0.92
CA GLY A 204 -25.96 6.04 0.36
C GLY A 204 -26.01 6.08 -1.17
N PRO A 205 -25.85 7.25 -1.81
CA PRO A 205 -25.84 7.35 -3.27
C PRO A 205 -24.78 6.46 -3.93
N MET A 206 -23.58 6.41 -3.35
CA MET A 206 -22.49 5.59 -3.89
C MET A 206 -22.74 4.09 -3.69
N ALA A 207 -23.34 3.69 -2.57
CA ALA A 207 -23.75 2.31 -2.32
C ALA A 207 -24.81 1.87 -3.34
N LEU A 208 -25.78 2.73 -3.67
CA LEU A 208 -26.78 2.45 -4.72
C LEU A 208 -26.12 2.29 -6.09
N ILE A 209 -25.18 3.17 -6.44
CA ILE A 209 -24.38 3.05 -7.69
C ILE A 209 -23.61 1.72 -7.71
N ALA A 210 -22.99 1.34 -6.59
CA ALA A 210 -22.24 0.09 -6.49
C ALA A 210 -23.15 -1.14 -6.64
N VAL A 211 -24.30 -1.16 -5.96
CA VAL A 211 -25.30 -2.24 -6.09
C VAL A 211 -25.81 -2.33 -7.52
N TYR A 212 -26.15 -1.20 -8.15
CA TYR A 212 -26.61 -1.18 -9.54
C TYR A 212 -25.52 -1.68 -10.51
N ALA A 213 -24.28 -1.23 -10.36
CA ALA A 213 -23.17 -1.66 -11.20
C ALA A 213 -22.89 -3.16 -11.05
N LEU A 214 -22.88 -3.68 -9.81
CA LEU A 214 -22.71 -5.11 -9.54
C LEU A 214 -23.86 -5.93 -10.11
N TRP A 215 -25.10 -5.48 -9.97
CA TRP A 215 -26.26 -6.11 -10.60
C TRP A 215 -26.15 -6.12 -12.14
N ARG A 216 -25.71 -5.01 -12.75
CA ARG A 216 -25.50 -4.95 -14.21
C ARG A 216 -24.42 -5.92 -14.69
N ILE A 217 -23.33 -6.06 -13.93
CA ILE A 217 -22.27 -7.04 -14.22
C ILE A 217 -22.81 -8.47 -14.05
N SER A 218 -23.56 -8.71 -12.97
CA SER A 218 -24.02 -10.04 -12.60
C SER A 218 -24.99 -10.64 -13.63
N ARG A 219 -25.72 -9.81 -14.38
CA ARG A 219 -26.60 -10.25 -15.48
C ARG A 219 -25.86 -11.00 -16.62
N LYS A 220 -24.53 -10.96 -16.65
CA LYS A 220 -23.72 -11.75 -17.61
C LYS A 220 -23.47 -13.19 -17.16
N PHE A 221 -23.82 -13.53 -15.93
CA PHE A 221 -23.57 -14.84 -15.34
C PHE A 221 -24.91 -15.57 -15.15
N GLU A 222 -24.94 -16.87 -15.45
CA GLU A 222 -26.14 -17.71 -15.41
C GLU A 222 -26.86 -17.64 -14.05
N ASP A 223 -26.10 -17.67 -12.95
CA ASP A 223 -26.61 -17.58 -11.57
C ASP A 223 -26.59 -16.15 -11.00
N GLY A 224 -26.56 -15.12 -11.86
CA GLY A 224 -26.55 -13.73 -11.43
C GLY A 224 -25.37 -13.39 -10.50
N LEU A 225 -25.65 -12.83 -9.32
CA LEU A 225 -24.62 -12.44 -8.34
C LEU A 225 -23.87 -13.65 -7.78
N ALA A 226 -24.54 -14.79 -7.60
CA ALA A 226 -23.89 -16.02 -7.15
C ALA A 226 -22.90 -16.54 -8.20
N GLY A 227 -23.26 -16.44 -9.49
CA GLY A 227 -22.38 -16.78 -10.60
C GLY A 227 -21.17 -15.85 -10.68
N LEU A 228 -21.39 -14.54 -10.59
CA LEU A 228 -20.33 -13.53 -10.51
C LEU A 228 -19.38 -13.81 -9.34
N TRP A 229 -19.93 -14.08 -8.15
CA TRP A 229 -19.13 -14.43 -6.98
C TRP A 229 -18.36 -15.73 -7.20
N ARG A 230 -18.98 -16.80 -7.69
CA ARG A 230 -18.31 -18.08 -7.94
C ARG A 230 -17.11 -17.92 -8.89
N VAL A 231 -17.27 -17.15 -9.96
CA VAL A 231 -16.24 -16.91 -10.97
C VAL A 231 -15.14 -15.97 -10.49
N HIS A 232 -15.50 -14.87 -9.82
CA HIS A 232 -14.56 -13.81 -9.42
C HIS A 232 -14.33 -13.75 -7.91
N ARG A 233 -14.60 -14.83 -7.16
CA ARG A 233 -14.50 -14.88 -5.69
C ARG A 233 -13.21 -14.29 -5.16
N PRO A 234 -12.01 -14.62 -5.68
CA PRO A 234 -10.76 -14.12 -5.09
C PRO A 234 -10.67 -12.59 -5.15
N ILE A 235 -10.92 -12.00 -6.32
CA ILE A 235 -10.78 -10.54 -6.49
C ILE A 235 -11.92 -9.75 -5.85
N LEU A 236 -13.14 -10.30 -5.82
CA LEU A 236 -14.25 -9.70 -5.07
C LEU A 236 -14.01 -9.76 -3.57
N THR A 237 -13.39 -10.84 -3.07
CA THR A 237 -12.95 -10.93 -1.67
C THR A 237 -11.91 -9.84 -1.36
N VAL A 238 -10.91 -9.66 -2.21
CA VAL A 238 -9.93 -8.57 -2.05
C VAL A 238 -10.60 -7.20 -2.07
N PHE A 239 -11.53 -6.95 -3.00
CA PHE A 239 -12.29 -5.69 -3.06
C PHE A 239 -13.06 -5.42 -1.76
N LEU A 240 -13.78 -6.43 -1.24
CA LEU A 240 -14.54 -6.31 0.01
C LEU A 240 -13.63 -6.09 1.21
N ILE A 241 -12.51 -6.81 1.31
CA ILE A 241 -11.54 -6.65 2.39
C ILE A 241 -10.90 -5.28 2.33
N SER A 242 -10.42 -4.85 1.17
CA SER A 242 -9.82 -3.53 0.97
C SER A 242 -10.79 -2.42 1.36
N THR A 243 -12.08 -2.55 1.00
CA THR A 243 -13.13 -1.58 1.37
C THR A 243 -13.47 -1.63 2.87
N GLY A 244 -13.58 -2.83 3.44
CA GLY A 244 -13.87 -3.03 4.86
C GLY A 244 -12.75 -2.53 5.77
N ILE A 245 -11.49 -2.61 5.32
CA ILE A 245 -10.36 -2.12 6.10
C ILE A 245 -10.41 -0.61 6.34
N ILE A 246 -10.98 0.20 5.44
CA ILE A 246 -11.20 1.62 5.72
C ILE A 246 -12.08 1.78 6.94
N LEU A 247 -13.20 1.05 7.01
CA LEU A 247 -14.10 1.09 8.16
C LEU A 247 -13.39 0.66 9.45
N VAL A 248 -12.56 -0.40 9.37
CA VAL A 248 -11.73 -0.84 10.51
C VAL A 248 -10.75 0.24 10.91
N ALA A 249 -10.06 0.88 9.95
CA ALA A 249 -9.08 1.93 10.22
C ALA A 249 -9.70 3.17 10.87
N LEU A 250 -10.97 3.49 10.57
CA LEU A 250 -11.71 4.54 11.27
C LEU A 250 -11.89 4.22 12.76
N ALA A 251 -12.13 2.94 13.09
CA ALA A 251 -12.35 2.50 14.47
C ALA A 251 -11.04 2.24 15.23
N SER A 252 -10.02 1.72 14.56
CA SER A 252 -8.79 1.23 15.21
C SER A 252 -7.58 2.14 14.99
N GLY A 253 -7.67 3.12 14.10
CA GLY A 253 -6.61 4.09 13.82
C GLY A 253 -5.63 3.67 12.71
N PRO A 254 -4.53 4.44 12.54
CA PRO A 254 -3.65 4.34 11.37
C PRO A 254 -2.88 3.02 11.21
N TRP A 255 -2.74 2.22 12.27
CA TRP A 255 -1.96 0.98 12.22
C TRP A 255 -2.53 -0.05 11.24
N THR A 256 -3.85 -0.02 11.00
CA THR A 256 -4.51 -0.91 10.03
C THR A 256 -4.04 -0.64 8.61
N PHE A 257 -3.74 0.63 8.27
CA PHE A 257 -3.16 0.96 6.97
C PHE A 257 -1.74 0.40 6.85
N ASN A 258 -0.91 0.54 7.89
CA ASN A 258 0.44 -0.06 7.88
C ASN A 258 0.39 -1.57 7.67
N PHE A 259 -0.60 -2.25 8.26
CA PHE A 259 -0.84 -3.68 8.04
C PHE A 259 -1.15 -3.98 6.57
N VAL A 260 -2.06 -3.24 5.94
CA VAL A 260 -2.41 -3.43 4.52
C VAL A 260 -1.25 -3.12 3.58
N VAL A 261 -0.53 -2.04 3.85
CA VAL A 261 0.64 -1.65 3.05
C VAL A 261 1.71 -2.74 3.12
N LEU A 262 1.99 -3.27 4.32
CA LEU A 262 2.90 -4.40 4.49
C LEU A 262 2.36 -5.67 3.81
N MET A 263 1.07 -5.95 3.91
CA MET A 263 0.42 -7.07 3.21
C MET A 263 0.65 -6.99 1.71
N HIS A 264 0.55 -5.81 1.11
CA HIS A 264 0.85 -5.60 -0.30
C HIS A 264 2.32 -5.92 -0.64
N PHE A 265 3.29 -5.45 0.16
CA PHE A 265 4.71 -5.75 -0.10
C PHE A 265 5.02 -7.24 0.01
N VAL A 266 4.48 -7.90 1.03
CA VAL A 266 4.62 -9.36 1.20
C VAL A 266 3.95 -10.09 0.03
N GLY A 267 2.76 -9.66 -0.38
CA GLY A 267 2.02 -10.21 -1.51
C GLY A 267 2.81 -10.09 -2.82
N TRP A 268 3.40 -8.93 -3.08
CA TRP A 268 4.26 -8.70 -4.25
C TRP A 268 5.52 -9.58 -4.21
N TYR A 269 6.18 -9.72 -3.06
CA TYR A 269 7.34 -10.60 -2.90
C TYR A 269 6.98 -12.07 -3.21
N LEU A 270 5.88 -12.57 -2.64
CA LEU A 270 5.40 -13.93 -2.90
C LEU A 270 5.00 -14.12 -4.36
N PHE A 271 4.33 -13.13 -4.94
CA PHE A 271 3.98 -13.12 -6.36
C PHE A 271 5.22 -13.15 -7.26
N GLY A 272 6.24 -12.34 -6.99
CA GLY A 272 7.50 -12.33 -7.73
C GLY A 272 8.17 -13.70 -7.73
N ARG A 273 8.25 -14.35 -6.57
CA ARG A 273 8.77 -15.73 -6.45
C ARG A 273 7.94 -16.74 -7.23
N TYR A 274 6.61 -16.63 -7.17
CA TYR A 274 5.71 -17.49 -7.92
C TYR A 274 5.90 -17.32 -9.44
N SER A 275 5.90 -16.07 -9.92
CA SER A 275 6.04 -15.74 -11.34
C SER A 275 7.36 -16.28 -11.90
N LEU A 276 8.47 -16.13 -11.16
CA LEU A 276 9.76 -16.67 -11.55
C LEU A 276 9.79 -18.20 -11.55
N GLY A 277 9.05 -18.85 -10.65
CA GLY A 277 8.94 -20.31 -10.61
C GLY A 277 8.14 -20.91 -11.77
N ARG A 278 7.30 -20.13 -12.46
CA ARG A 278 6.54 -20.59 -13.64
C ARG A 278 7.24 -20.36 -14.97
N ARG A 279 8.33 -19.59 -14.98
CA ARG A 279 9.12 -19.36 -16.19
C ARG A 279 10.06 -20.54 -16.43
N PRO A 280 10.39 -20.88 -17.68
CA PRO A 280 11.46 -21.81 -17.98
C PRO A 280 12.73 -21.39 -17.25
N ALA A 281 13.44 -22.35 -16.66
CA ALA A 281 14.71 -22.07 -16.01
C ALA A 281 15.65 -21.38 -17.01
N PRO A 282 16.20 -20.20 -16.69
CA PRO A 282 17.09 -19.52 -17.61
C PRO A 282 18.35 -20.35 -17.82
N ALA A 283 18.84 -20.42 -19.06
CA ALA A 283 20.07 -21.13 -19.40
C ALA A 283 21.22 -20.67 -18.50
N ALA A 284 21.97 -21.63 -17.94
CA ALA A 284 23.12 -21.49 -17.04
C ALA A 284 23.47 -20.03 -16.64
N VAL A 285 22.70 -19.45 -15.70
CA VAL A 285 22.95 -18.09 -15.24
C VAL A 285 23.92 -18.11 -14.07
N ARG A 286 25.03 -17.39 -14.18
CA ARG A 286 26.03 -17.28 -13.11
C ARG A 286 25.41 -16.67 -11.84
N PRO A 287 25.53 -17.32 -10.66
CA PRO A 287 25.08 -16.76 -9.38
C PRO A 287 25.63 -15.36 -9.12
N TRP A 288 24.91 -14.56 -8.33
CA TRP A 288 25.27 -13.19 -7.96
C TRP A 288 25.29 -12.16 -9.09
N THR A 289 24.92 -12.55 -10.31
CA THR A 289 24.73 -11.59 -11.41
C THR A 289 23.33 -10.97 -11.37
N TRP A 290 23.17 -9.78 -11.96
CA TRP A 290 21.84 -9.16 -12.11
C TRP A 290 20.84 -10.09 -12.80
N ASN A 291 21.28 -10.77 -13.87
CA ASN A 291 20.46 -11.74 -14.59
C ASN A 291 20.00 -12.91 -13.70
N TRP A 292 20.84 -13.37 -12.77
CA TRP A 292 20.46 -14.40 -11.81
C TRP A 292 19.45 -13.89 -10.80
N MET A 293 19.66 -12.66 -10.28
CA MET A 293 18.76 -12.03 -9.33
C MET A 293 17.36 -11.77 -9.90
N ARG A 294 17.27 -11.31 -11.15
CA ARG A 294 15.97 -11.08 -11.83
C ARG A 294 15.35 -12.32 -12.47
N GLY A 295 16.15 -13.35 -12.72
CA GLY A 295 15.79 -14.49 -13.57
C GLY A 295 15.47 -15.76 -12.79
N THR A 296 15.84 -15.85 -11.52
CA THR A 296 15.67 -17.06 -10.70
C THR A 296 14.97 -16.74 -9.39
N LYS A 297 14.22 -17.71 -8.85
CA LYS A 297 13.54 -17.58 -7.55
C LYS A 297 14.52 -17.33 -6.41
N THR A 298 15.63 -18.06 -6.39
CA THR A 298 16.68 -17.93 -5.36
C THR A 298 17.36 -16.57 -5.45
N GLY A 299 17.77 -16.15 -6.65
CA GLY A 299 18.39 -14.84 -6.84
C GLY A 299 17.48 -13.69 -6.46
N PHE A 300 16.19 -13.77 -6.77
CA PHE A 300 15.20 -12.77 -6.36
C PHE A 300 15.05 -12.72 -4.84
N THR A 301 14.98 -13.89 -4.17
CA THR A 301 14.94 -13.96 -2.70
C THR A 301 16.19 -13.36 -2.06
N VAL A 302 17.38 -13.67 -2.58
CA VAL A 302 18.65 -13.12 -2.08
C VAL A 302 18.69 -11.60 -2.26
N LEU A 303 18.26 -11.09 -3.42
CA LEU A 303 18.20 -9.65 -3.65
C LEU A 303 17.22 -8.95 -2.69
N HIS A 304 16.00 -9.50 -2.53
CA HIS A 304 14.98 -8.90 -1.67
C HIS A 304 15.38 -8.89 -0.19
N LEU A 305 15.78 -10.06 0.34
CA LEU A 305 16.14 -10.20 1.76
C LEU A 305 17.48 -9.55 2.07
N GLY A 306 18.43 -9.57 1.12
CA GLY A 306 19.69 -8.85 1.23
C GLY A 306 19.48 -7.35 1.34
N LEU A 307 18.64 -6.76 0.48
CA LEU A 307 18.27 -5.34 0.61
C LEU A 307 17.53 -5.06 1.91
N ALA A 308 16.58 -5.91 2.32
CA ALA A 308 15.88 -5.74 3.60
C ALA A 308 16.87 -5.72 4.79
N ALA A 309 17.86 -6.62 4.79
CA ALA A 309 18.91 -6.64 5.82
C ALA A 309 19.77 -5.36 5.80
N VAL A 310 20.13 -4.85 4.62
CA VAL A 310 20.83 -3.56 4.47
C VAL A 310 19.97 -2.42 5.03
N ILE A 311 18.67 -2.38 4.72
CA ILE A 311 17.76 -1.36 5.26
C ILE A 311 17.66 -1.45 6.79
N VAL A 312 17.58 -2.65 7.37
CA VAL A 312 17.64 -2.82 8.83
C VAL A 312 18.92 -2.24 9.40
N GLY A 313 20.08 -2.54 8.81
CA GLY A 313 21.37 -2.00 9.24
C GLY A 313 21.43 -0.48 9.17
N LEU A 314 20.94 0.11 8.08
CA LEU A 314 20.88 1.57 7.90
C LEU A 314 19.91 2.24 8.89
N LEU A 315 18.74 1.64 9.14
CA LEU A 315 17.79 2.15 10.14
C LEU A 315 18.36 2.08 11.56
N ALA A 316 19.05 0.97 11.89
CA ALA A 316 19.73 0.81 13.17
C ALA A 316 20.85 1.84 13.33
N LEU A 317 21.67 2.05 12.29
CA LEU A 317 22.73 3.06 12.30
C LEU A 317 22.14 4.47 12.48
N SER A 318 21.16 4.85 11.68
CA SER A 318 20.48 6.15 11.78
C SER A 318 19.85 6.37 13.17
N THR A 319 19.23 5.32 13.73
CA THR A 319 18.56 5.43 15.02
C THR A 319 19.54 5.47 16.19
N TYR A 320 20.45 4.51 16.27
CA TYR A 320 21.29 4.32 17.44
C TYR A 320 22.54 5.21 17.45
N ALA A 321 23.11 5.53 16.27
CA ALA A 321 24.30 6.40 16.20
C ALA A 321 23.93 7.89 16.07
N PHE A 322 22.82 8.22 15.42
CA PHE A 322 22.50 9.59 15.03
C PHE A 322 21.14 10.11 15.52
N GLY A 323 20.36 9.31 16.26
CA GLY A 323 19.08 9.74 16.81
C GLY A 323 18.04 10.15 15.74
N LYS A 324 18.15 9.63 14.50
CA LYS A 324 17.26 9.93 13.36
C LYS A 324 17.30 11.39 12.89
N GLN A 325 18.45 12.04 12.98
CA GLN A 325 18.64 13.42 12.49
C GLN A 325 19.65 13.51 11.33
N ASP A 326 19.94 12.38 10.70
CA ASP A 326 20.98 12.27 9.68
C ASP A 326 20.42 12.04 8.26
N VAL A 327 21.31 12.05 7.27
CA VAL A 327 20.96 11.91 5.84
C VAL A 327 20.32 10.55 5.53
N ILE A 328 20.60 9.50 6.30
CA ILE A 328 19.95 8.20 6.14
C ILE A 328 18.46 8.33 6.46
N ASP A 329 18.06 9.05 7.51
CA ASP A 329 16.63 9.26 7.82
C ASP A 329 15.93 10.07 6.71
N LEU A 330 16.61 10.98 6.03
CA LEU A 330 16.04 11.66 4.85
C LEU A 330 15.66 10.70 3.72
N VAL A 331 16.37 9.58 3.59
CA VAL A 331 16.15 8.60 2.51
C VAL A 331 15.26 7.45 2.94
N ILE A 332 15.47 6.87 4.11
CA ILE A 332 14.75 5.66 4.55
C ILE A 332 13.84 5.90 5.75
N GLY A 333 13.71 7.16 6.20
CA GLY A 333 12.86 7.66 7.28
C GLY A 333 11.38 7.34 7.13
N SER A 334 10.62 7.55 8.21
CA SER A 334 9.16 7.35 8.20
C SER A 334 8.47 8.34 7.26
N LYS A 335 8.96 9.58 7.21
CA LYS A 335 8.48 10.61 6.28
C LYS A 335 8.87 10.28 4.84
N ALA A 336 10.13 9.86 4.62
CA ALA A 336 10.64 9.48 3.30
C ALA A 336 9.77 8.39 2.63
N PHE A 337 9.22 7.48 3.42
CA PHE A 337 8.35 6.39 2.94
C PHE A 337 7.13 6.89 2.14
N PHE A 338 6.53 8.03 2.52
CA PHE A 338 5.41 8.61 1.77
C PHE A 338 5.83 9.02 0.36
N TYR A 339 6.96 9.71 0.21
CA TYR A 339 7.49 10.12 -1.09
C TYR A 339 7.90 8.92 -1.94
N TRP A 340 8.56 7.93 -1.34
CA TRP A 340 8.87 6.67 -2.02
C TRP A 340 7.62 5.99 -2.56
N THR A 341 6.56 5.95 -1.75
CA THR A 341 5.29 5.35 -2.15
C THR A 341 4.61 6.16 -3.25
N ILE A 342 4.56 7.49 -3.16
CA ILE A 342 3.99 8.36 -4.22
C ILE A 342 4.74 8.12 -5.53
N MET A 343 6.07 8.15 -5.51
CA MET A 343 6.89 7.88 -6.69
C MET A 343 6.65 6.49 -7.24
N HIS A 344 6.72 5.46 -6.39
CA HIS A 344 6.51 4.07 -6.80
C HIS A 344 5.14 3.86 -7.44
N VAL A 345 4.08 4.34 -6.78
CA VAL A 345 2.72 4.20 -7.30
C VAL A 345 2.58 4.96 -8.61
N THR A 346 3.15 6.17 -8.75
CA THR A 346 3.10 6.91 -10.02
C THR A 346 3.81 6.16 -11.15
N LEU A 347 5.02 5.68 -10.90
CA LEU A 347 5.80 4.92 -11.89
C LEU A 347 5.14 3.59 -12.24
N SER A 348 4.36 3.00 -11.34
CA SER A 348 3.65 1.75 -11.58
C SER A 348 2.52 1.87 -12.61
N PHE A 349 2.11 3.08 -13.00
CA PHE A 349 1.20 3.31 -14.14
C PHE A 349 1.88 3.11 -15.50
N PHE A 350 3.19 2.84 -15.53
CA PHE A 350 3.86 2.45 -16.76
C PHE A 350 3.21 1.17 -17.35
N PRO A 351 2.86 1.16 -18.65
CA PRO A 351 2.15 0.03 -19.26
C PRO A 351 2.88 -1.33 -19.11
N ARG A 352 2.17 -2.30 -18.49
CA ARG A 352 2.68 -3.62 -18.09
C ARG A 352 2.88 -4.63 -19.20
#